data_AF-A0A6P7GQX2-F1
#
_entry.id   AF-A0A6P7GQX2-F1
#
_cell.length_a   1.000
_cell.length_b   1.000
_cell.length_c   1.000
_cell.angle_alpha   90.00
_cell.angle_beta   90.00
_cell.angle_gamma   90.00
#
_symmetry.space_group_name_H-M   'P 1'
#
loop_
_entity.id
_entity.type
_entity.pdbx_description
1 polymer ?
#
loop_
_entity_poly.entity_id
_entity_poly.type
_entity_poly.pdbx_seq_one_letter_code
_entity_poly.pdbx_strand_id
1 'polypeptide(L)'
;MPDKDSLLDVNNLVSDIKHKKLDNSLDIALKTEELLEKLISQQQWKSARELMNLIKLRIKFIRENVPTEATATNIMRHILKIIREEYESALKKKGEGQSLHQLVTSHPSDILDYSEAHSSLRSNLLDHLGEYKVEIDSR
;
A
#
# COMPACT_ATOMS: atom_id res chain seq x y z
N MET A 1 10.24 13.12 -14.35
CA MET A 1 10.27 13.49 -12.93
C MET A 1 8.95 13.02 -12.35
N PRO A 2 8.90 12.20 -11.28
CA PRO A 2 7.62 11.75 -10.76
C PRO A 2 6.98 12.91 -9.97
N ASP A 3 6.18 13.65 -10.72
CA ASP A 3 4.97 14.42 -10.42
C ASP A 3 4.77 14.88 -8.97
N LYS A 4 5.06 16.18 -8.76
CA LYS A 4 4.63 16.97 -7.59
C LYS A 4 3.13 16.85 -7.30
N ASP A 5 2.31 16.54 -8.32
CA ASP A 5 0.87 16.30 -8.18
C ASP A 5 0.54 15.04 -7.35
N SER A 6 1.37 14.00 -7.37
CA SER A 6 1.11 12.75 -6.64
C SER A 6 1.14 12.93 -5.11
N LEU A 7 1.80 13.99 -4.61
CA LEU A 7 1.89 14.29 -3.18
C LEU A 7 0.86 15.31 -2.69
N LEU A 8 0.12 15.98 -3.59
CA LEU A 8 -0.92 16.95 -3.21
C LEU A 8 -1.99 16.31 -2.35
N ASP A 9 -2.39 15.08 -2.70
CA ASP A 9 -3.39 14.30 -1.98
C ASP A 9 -3.02 14.07 -0.52
N VAL A 10 -1.75 13.73 -0.25
CA VAL A 10 -1.26 13.53 1.11
C VAL A 10 -0.97 14.85 1.81
N ASN A 11 -0.60 15.89 1.08
CA ASN A 11 -0.44 17.22 1.64
C ASN A 11 -1.77 17.79 2.13
N ASN A 12 -2.87 17.51 1.44
CA ASN A 12 -4.23 17.84 1.88
C ASN A 12 -4.58 17.10 3.17
N LEU A 13 -4.35 15.78 3.23
CA LEU A 13 -4.54 14.99 4.45
C LEU A 13 -3.73 15.56 5.63
N VAL A 14 -2.44 15.82 5.42
CA VAL A 14 -1.54 16.43 6.42
C VAL A 14 -2.07 17.78 6.88
N SER A 15 -2.56 18.59 5.94
CA SER A 15 -3.13 19.91 6.25
C SER A 15 -4.41 19.78 7.05
N ASP A 16 -5.32 18.88 6.69
CA ASP A 16 -6.58 18.68 7.41
C ASP A 16 -6.36 18.17 8.84
N ILE A 17 -5.35 17.32 9.04
CA ILE A 17 -4.91 16.89 10.37
C ILE A 17 -4.28 18.06 11.15
N LYS A 18 -3.35 18.81 10.55
CA LYS A 18 -2.69 19.96 11.20
C LYS A 18 -3.68 21.04 11.64
N HIS A 19 -4.73 21.28 10.85
CA HIS A 19 -5.77 22.26 11.16
C HIS A 19 -6.89 21.68 12.05
N LYS A 20 -6.72 20.47 12.62
CA LYS A 20 -7.72 19.77 13.44
C LYS A 20 -9.09 19.61 12.78
N LYS A 21 -9.16 19.58 11.45
CA LYS A 21 -10.39 19.22 10.75
C LYS A 21 -10.69 17.73 10.89
N LEU A 22 -9.65 16.93 11.03
CA LEU A 22 -9.70 15.50 11.31
C LEU A 22 -9.18 15.28 12.73
N ASP A 23 -10.06 15.46 13.73
CA ASP A 23 -9.71 15.23 15.16
C ASP A 23 -10.04 13.80 15.59
N ASN A 24 -10.81 13.06 14.78
CA ASN A 24 -11.14 11.66 15.04
C ASN A 24 -10.21 10.73 14.25
N SER A 25 -9.60 9.78 14.96
CA SER A 25 -8.77 8.72 14.37
C SER A 25 -9.49 7.93 13.27
N LEU A 26 -10.82 7.79 13.37
CA LEU A 26 -11.66 7.08 12.39
C LEU A 26 -11.76 7.87 11.07
N ASP A 27 -11.95 9.19 11.13
CA ASP A 27 -11.98 10.04 9.93
C ASP A 27 -10.62 10.06 9.23
N ILE A 28 -9.53 10.09 10.00
CA ILE A 28 -8.16 9.98 9.48
C ILE A 28 -7.96 8.63 8.79
N ALA A 29 -8.51 7.56 9.37
CA ALA A 29 -8.43 6.22 8.81
C ALA A 29 -9.16 6.12 7.46
N LEU A 30 -10.42 6.55 7.42
CA LEU A 30 -11.24 6.55 6.20
C LEU A 30 -10.64 7.40 5.10
N LYS A 31 -10.14 8.60 5.43
CA LYS A 31 -9.46 9.46 4.46
C LYS A 31 -8.16 8.84 3.94
N THR A 32 -7.40 8.18 4.81
CA THR A 32 -6.17 7.50 4.42
C THR A 32 -6.45 6.32 3.48
N GLU A 33 -7.51 5.57 3.77
CA GLU A 33 -7.96 4.43 2.97
C GLU A 33 -8.45 4.89 1.59
N GLU A 34 -9.30 5.93 1.52
CA GLU A 34 -9.77 6.52 0.25
C GLU A 34 -8.59 6.97 -0.65
N LEU A 35 -7.53 7.52 -0.04
CA LEU A 35 -6.32 7.91 -0.76
C LEU A 35 -5.54 6.73 -1.31
N LEU A 36 -5.44 5.65 -0.54
CA LEU A 36 -4.77 4.42 -0.99
C LEU A 36 -5.58 3.71 -2.07
N GLU A 37 -6.91 3.71 -1.97
CA GLU A 37 -7.83 3.19 -2.98
C GLU A 37 -7.62 3.91 -4.32
N LYS A 38 -7.66 5.25 -4.29
CA LYS A 38 -7.40 6.09 -5.46
C LYS A 38 -6.03 5.81 -6.04
N LEU A 39 -5.00 5.65 -5.20
CA LEU A 39 -3.65 5.37 -5.65
C LEU A 39 -3.51 4.00 -6.33
N ILE A 40 -4.13 2.96 -5.78
CA ILE A 40 -4.10 1.60 -6.35
C ILE A 40 -4.94 1.55 -7.64
N SER A 41 -6.09 2.24 -7.64
CA SER A 41 -6.98 2.37 -8.78
C SER A 41 -6.43 3.28 -9.89
N GLN A 42 -5.55 4.23 -9.57
CA GLN A 42 -4.85 4.98 -10.60
C GLN A 42 -3.82 4.08 -11.28
N GLN A 43 -3.80 4.06 -12.61
CA GLN A 43 -2.87 3.25 -13.41
C GLN A 43 -1.46 3.88 -13.49
N GLN A 44 -1.04 4.56 -12.42
CA GLN A 44 0.24 5.28 -12.35
C GLN A 44 1.42 4.39 -11.94
N TRP A 45 1.16 3.18 -11.44
CA TRP A 45 2.20 2.24 -11.05
C TRP A 45 2.28 1.07 -12.04
N LYS A 46 3.49 0.76 -12.50
CA LYS A 46 3.77 -0.35 -13.42
C LYS A 46 4.17 -1.63 -12.70
N SER A 47 4.56 -1.52 -11.43
CA SER A 47 5.10 -2.63 -10.65
C SER A 47 4.69 -2.51 -9.18
N ALA A 48 4.60 -3.65 -8.47
CA ALA A 48 4.34 -3.67 -7.03
C ALA A 48 5.44 -2.90 -6.25
N ARG A 49 6.68 -2.92 -6.76
CA ARG A 49 7.79 -2.13 -6.22
C ARG A 49 7.53 -0.63 -6.26
N GLU A 50 7.05 -0.14 -7.39
CA GLU A 50 6.72 1.27 -7.58
C GLU A 50 5.58 1.68 -6.67
N LEU A 51 4.52 0.87 -6.59
CA LEU A 51 3.41 1.06 -5.66
C LEU A 51 3.89 1.13 -4.19
N MET A 52 4.73 0.19 -3.76
CA MET A 52 5.31 0.20 -2.42
C MET A 52 6.16 1.44 -2.16
N ASN A 53 6.96 1.88 -3.13
CA ASN A 53 7.78 3.08 -3.01
C ASN A 53 6.92 4.33 -2.90
N LEU A 54 5.86 4.43 -3.69
CA LEU A 54 4.87 5.53 -3.64
C LEU A 54 4.21 5.62 -2.25
N ILE A 55 3.87 4.49 -1.64
CA ILE A 55 3.30 4.47 -0.28
C ILE A 55 4.37 4.84 0.76
N LYS A 56 5.60 4.33 0.65
CA LYS A 56 6.71 4.66 1.57
C LYS A 56 7.04 6.16 1.56
N LEU A 57 7.02 6.80 0.40
CA LEU A 57 7.23 8.25 0.26
C LEU A 57 6.14 9.02 1.03
N ARG A 58 4.88 8.61 0.89
CA ARG A 58 3.74 9.21 1.62
C ARG A 58 3.85 9.02 3.13
N ILE A 59 4.21 7.82 3.59
CA ILE A 59 4.46 7.56 5.02
C ILE A 59 5.55 8.49 5.55
N LYS A 60 6.67 8.62 4.83
CA LYS A 60 7.76 9.51 5.22
C LYS A 60 7.28 10.96 5.32
N PHE A 61 6.52 11.43 4.32
CA PHE A 61 5.98 12.79 4.31
C PHE A 61 5.02 13.06 5.47
N ILE A 62 4.11 12.13 5.79
CA ILE A 62 3.21 12.25 6.94
C ILE A 62 4.02 12.29 8.23
N ARG A 63 5.01 11.40 8.40
CA ARG A 63 5.81 11.35 9.63
C ARG A 63 6.66 12.60 9.84
N GLU A 64 7.14 13.23 8.77
CA GLU A 64 7.89 14.49 8.83
C GLU A 64 6.99 15.69 9.14
N ASN A 65 5.73 15.68 8.68
CA ASN A 65 4.82 16.80 8.86
C ASN A 65 3.92 16.70 10.10
N VAL A 66 3.46 15.50 10.43
CA VAL A 66 2.53 15.23 11.54
C VAL A 66 2.99 13.98 12.30
N PRO A 67 4.08 14.08 13.08
CA PRO A 67 4.61 12.93 13.83
C PRO A 67 3.65 12.44 14.93
N THR A 68 2.72 13.28 15.38
CA THR A 68 1.70 12.95 16.39
C THR A 68 0.64 11.97 15.86
N GLU A 69 0.40 11.94 14.54
CA GLU A 69 -0.59 11.05 13.95
C GLU A 69 0.03 9.73 13.47
N ALA A 70 -0.12 8.70 14.30
CA ALA A 70 0.30 7.35 13.96
C ALA A 70 -0.74 6.61 13.10
N THR A 71 -2.03 6.99 13.18
CA THR A 71 -3.16 6.28 12.56
C THR A 71 -3.01 6.12 11.06
N ALA A 72 -2.81 7.23 10.34
CA ALA A 72 -2.60 7.21 8.90
C ALA A 72 -1.37 6.35 8.52
N THR A 73 -0.27 6.47 9.27
CA THR A 73 0.95 5.72 8.98
C THR A 73 0.80 4.23 9.28
N ASN A 74 -0.01 3.84 10.27
CA ASN A 74 -0.32 2.44 10.60
C ASN A 74 -1.09 1.78 9.46
N ILE A 75 -2.10 2.45 8.91
CA ILE A 75 -2.90 1.96 7.79
C ILE A 75 -2.03 1.79 6.55
N MET A 76 -1.23 2.80 6.21
CA MET A 76 -0.31 2.69 5.07
C MET A 76 0.72 1.56 5.25
N ARG A 77 1.19 1.30 6.48
CA ARG A 77 2.06 0.15 6.78
C ARG A 77 1.31 -1.18 6.64
N HIS A 78 0.05 -1.24 7.03
CA HIS A 78 -0.79 -2.42 6.88
C HIS A 78 -0.98 -2.76 5.39
N ILE A 79 -1.29 -1.77 4.54
CA ILE A 79 -1.40 -1.95 3.10
C ILE A 79 -0.07 -2.40 2.47
N LEU A 80 1.07 -1.85 2.90
CA LEU A 80 2.38 -2.35 2.45
C LEU A 80 2.60 -3.83 2.77
N LYS A 81 2.09 -4.30 3.91
CA LYS A 81 2.17 -5.70 4.31
C LYS A 81 1.27 -6.57 3.43
N ILE A 82 0.03 -6.14 3.18
CA ILE A 82 -0.91 -6.84 2.28
C ILE A 82 -0.32 -6.96 0.86
N ILE A 83 0.26 -5.88 0.32
CA ILE A 83 0.93 -5.93 -1.00
C ILE A 83 2.05 -6.97 -1.03
N ARG A 84 2.83 -7.08 0.05
CA ARG A 84 3.89 -8.08 0.15
C ARG A 84 3.31 -9.49 0.19
N GLU A 85 2.29 -9.72 1.01
CA GLU A 85 1.64 -11.02 1.19
C GLU A 85 0.96 -11.50 -0.09
N GLU A 86 0.22 -10.64 -0.78
CA GLU A 86 -0.40 -10.95 -2.07
C GLU A 86 0.64 -11.29 -3.14
N TYR A 87 1.75 -10.54 -3.19
CA TYR A 87 2.82 -10.80 -4.15
C TYR A 87 3.54 -12.13 -3.86
N GLU A 88 3.85 -12.41 -2.59
CA GLU A 88 4.45 -13.68 -2.17
C GLU A 88 3.51 -14.87 -2.42
N SER A 89 2.20 -14.70 -2.19
CA SER A 89 1.16 -15.70 -2.47
C SER A 89 1.05 -15.99 -3.97
N ALA A 90 1.05 -14.95 -4.80
CA ALA A 90 1.04 -15.08 -6.26
C ALA A 90 2.30 -15.79 -6.79
N LEU A 91 3.48 -15.47 -6.24
CA LEU A 91 4.74 -16.11 -6.62
C LEU A 91 4.78 -17.59 -6.20
N LYS A 92 4.30 -17.92 -4.99
CA LYS A 92 4.18 -19.30 -4.52
C LYS A 92 3.28 -20.14 -5.45
N LYS A 93 2.11 -19.61 -5.82
CA LYS A 93 1.21 -20.27 -6.80
C LYS A 93 1.87 -20.46 -8.18
N LYS A 94 2.70 -19.53 -8.63
CA LYS A 94 3.48 -19.65 -9.88
C LYS A 94 4.58 -20.74 -9.75
N GLY A 95 5.16 -20.90 -8.57
CA GLY A 95 6.19 -21.90 -8.25
C GLY A 95 5.66 -23.32 -8.01
N GLU A 96 4.37 -23.51 -7.73
CA GLU A 96 3.78 -24.86 -7.57
C GLU A 96 3.76 -25.68 -8.87
N GLY A 97 4.01 -25.05 -10.04
CA GLY A 97 4.27 -25.74 -11.31
C GLY A 97 5.74 -26.06 -11.59
N GLN A 98 6.66 -25.68 -10.71
CA GLN A 98 8.11 -25.86 -10.90
C GLN A 98 8.62 -27.02 -10.04
N SER A 99 9.33 -27.95 -10.68
CA SER A 99 9.91 -29.15 -10.07
C SER A 99 10.59 -28.86 -8.72
N LEU A 100 10.44 -29.76 -7.74
CA LEU A 100 11.04 -29.74 -6.39
C LEU A 100 12.52 -29.30 -6.37
N HIS A 101 13.25 -29.49 -7.46
CA HIS A 101 14.65 -29.08 -7.61
C HIS A 101 14.87 -27.56 -7.64
N GLN A 102 13.88 -26.76 -8.06
CA GLN A 102 13.96 -25.29 -8.01
C GLN A 102 13.69 -24.74 -6.60
N LEU A 103 12.77 -25.36 -5.85
CA LEU A 103 12.48 -24.99 -4.45
C LEU A 103 13.68 -25.20 -3.51
N VAL A 104 14.53 -26.20 -3.78
CA VAL A 104 15.75 -26.48 -3.00
C VAL A 104 16.87 -25.48 -3.29
N THR A 105 16.82 -24.79 -4.45
CA THR A 105 17.87 -23.84 -4.86
C THR A 105 17.51 -22.38 -4.53
N SER A 106 16.24 -22.08 -4.27
CA SER A 106 15.78 -20.75 -3.84
C SER A 106 16.37 -20.38 -2.47
N HIS A 107 17.46 -19.63 -2.49
CA HIS A 107 18.04 -19.07 -1.29
C HIS A 107 17.06 -18.04 -0.70
N PRO A 108 16.95 -17.88 0.64
CA PRO A 108 16.11 -16.85 1.26
C PRO A 108 16.54 -15.40 0.94
N SER A 109 17.61 -15.25 0.15
CA SER A 109 18.14 -13.99 -0.38
C SER A 109 17.77 -13.74 -1.85
N ASP A 110 16.95 -14.61 -2.48
CA ASP A 110 16.33 -14.29 -3.76
C ASP A 110 15.44 -13.06 -3.55
N ILE A 111 15.98 -11.91 -3.98
CA ILE A 111 15.30 -10.63 -3.96
C ILE A 111 14.06 -10.82 -4.81
N LEU A 112 12.90 -10.94 -4.16
CA LEU A 112 11.60 -11.02 -4.82
C LEU A 112 11.53 -9.92 -5.86
N ASP A 113 11.48 -10.30 -7.13
CA ASP A 113 11.63 -9.36 -8.22
C ASP A 113 10.27 -8.70 -8.46
N TYR A 114 9.89 -7.77 -7.58
CA TYR A 114 8.64 -7.00 -7.56
C TYR A 114 8.36 -6.16 -8.83
N SER A 115 9.13 -6.39 -9.90
CA SER A 115 9.05 -5.78 -11.22
C SER A 115 8.02 -6.44 -12.13
N GLU A 116 7.58 -7.69 -11.86
CA GLU A 116 6.55 -8.33 -12.68
C GLU A 116 5.16 -7.71 -12.40
N ALA A 117 4.52 -7.20 -13.46
CA ALA A 117 3.16 -6.68 -13.42
C ALA A 117 2.16 -7.85 -13.40
N HIS A 118 1.60 -8.16 -12.24
CA HIS A 118 0.52 -9.13 -12.12
C HIS A 118 -0.83 -8.43 -12.30
N SER A 119 -1.56 -8.77 -13.36
CA SER A 119 -2.89 -8.22 -13.66
C SER A 119 -3.92 -8.49 -12.55
N SER A 120 -3.79 -9.59 -11.82
CA SER A 120 -4.64 -9.95 -10.67
C SER A 120 -4.27 -9.27 -9.36
N LEU A 121 -3.05 -8.73 -9.23
CA LEU A 121 -2.62 -8.07 -8.00
C LEU A 121 -3.50 -6.86 -7.69
N ARG A 122 -3.86 -6.11 -8.74
CA ARG A 122 -4.65 -4.90 -8.61
C ARG A 122 -6.07 -5.18 -8.13
N SER A 123 -6.74 -6.20 -8.69
CA SER A 123 -8.08 -6.59 -8.24
C SER A 123 -8.06 -7.05 -6.79
N ASN A 124 -7.11 -7.93 -6.43
CA ASN A 124 -7.00 -8.45 -5.07
C ASN A 124 -6.72 -7.34 -4.05
N LEU A 125 -5.87 -6.38 -4.40
CA LEU A 125 -5.58 -5.25 -3.52
C LEU A 125 -6.80 -4.34 -3.33
N LEU A 126 -7.59 -4.10 -4.38
CA LEU A 126 -8.81 -3.32 -4.27
C LEU A 126 -9.88 -4.05 -3.44
N ASP A 127 -10.05 -5.35 -3.63
CA ASP A 127 -10.97 -6.17 -2.85
C ASP A 127 -10.58 -6.15 -1.37
N HIS A 128 -9.29 -6.36 -1.05
CA HIS A 128 -8.81 -6.36 0.33
C HIS A 128 -8.90 -4.97 0.98
N LEU A 129 -8.67 -3.90 0.20
CA LEU A 129 -8.85 -2.54 0.70
C LEU A 129 -10.33 -2.25 1.00
N GLY A 130 -11.24 -2.70 0.13
CA GLY A 130 -12.68 -2.61 0.34
C GLY A 130 -13.15 -3.37 1.58
N GLU A 131 -12.66 -4.59 1.81
CA GLU A 131 -12.90 -5.34 3.05
C GLU A 131 -12.38 -4.60 4.28
N TYR A 132 -11.15 -4.06 4.21
CA TYR A 132 -10.54 -3.29 5.30
C TYR A 132 -11.34 -2.03 5.63
N LYS A 133 -11.89 -1.34 4.62
CA LYS A 133 -12.79 -0.20 4.79
C LYS A 133 -14.06 -0.58 5.55
N VAL A 134 -14.69 -1.68 5.15
CA VAL A 134 -15.88 -2.20 5.83
C VAL A 134 -15.56 -2.57 7.28
N GLU A 135 -14.38 -3.15 7.55
CA GLU A 135 -13.95 -3.45 8.91
C GLU A 135 -13.75 -2.17 9.75
N ILE A 136 -13.16 -1.11 9.18
CA ILE A 136 -12.99 0.18 9.86
C ILE A 136 -14.35 0.81 10.19
N ASP A 137 -15.30 0.80 9.24
CA ASP A 137 -16.62 1.40 9.40
C ASP A 137 -17.52 0.61 10.37
N SER A 138 -17.22 -0.68 10.57
CA SER A 138 -17.95 -1.58 11.46
C SER A 138 -17.46 -1.55 12.92
N ARG A 139 -16.45 -0.73 13.26
CA ARG A 139 -15.88 -0.60 14.62
C ARG A 139 -16.31 0.69 15.31
#